data_AF-A0A357LG21-F1
#
_entry.id   AF-A0A357LG21-F1
#
_cell.length_a   1.000
_cell.length_b   1.000
_cell.length_c   1.000
_cell.angle_alpha   90.00
_cell.angle_beta   90.00
_cell.angle_gamma   90.00
#
_symmetry.space_group_name_H-M   'P 1'
#
loop_
_entity.id
_entity.type
_entity.pdbx_description
1 polymer ?
#
loop_
_entity_poly.entity_id
_entity_poly.type
_entity_poly.pdbx_seq_one_letter_code
_entity_poly.pdbx_strand_id
1 'polypeptide(L)'
;MPFRALKAFAATFAYLSQHWPTLLKSMWLPALFVAGLQLYAAPGLLSAFAGLALLGPNPEPDKAAAAISGLGGSVIWFVVAGFLFFPMLTVASLRHIVRGEEPRLPFYFAF
;
A
#
# COMPACT_ATOMS: atom_id res chain seq x y z
N MET A 1 4.05 -28.29 6.95
CA MET A 1 4.00 -26.99 6.24
C MET A 1 4.33 -25.73 7.07
N PRO A 2 4.04 -25.61 8.39
CA PRO A 2 4.21 -24.33 9.10
C PRO A 2 5.68 -23.88 9.23
N PHE A 3 6.62 -24.83 9.31
CA PHE A 3 8.05 -24.54 9.48
C PHE A 3 8.69 -23.84 8.27
N ARG A 4 8.22 -24.13 7.04
CA ARG A 4 8.73 -23.46 5.82
C ARG A 4 8.24 -22.01 5.74
N ALA A 5 6.97 -21.77 6.08
CA ALA A 5 6.39 -20.43 6.13
C ALA A 5 7.06 -19.59 7.22
N LEU A 6 7.29 -20.16 8.41
CA LEU A 6 7.98 -19.48 9.51
C LEU A 6 9.42 -19.11 9.14
N LYS A 7 10.16 -20.02 8.48
CA LYS A 7 11.51 -19.74 7.98
C LYS A 7 11.53 -18.65 6.93
N ALA A 8 10.59 -18.67 5.98
CA ALA A 8 10.49 -17.62 4.97
C ALA A 8 10.21 -16.27 5.63
N PHE A 9 9.26 -16.22 6.57
CA PHE A 9 8.94 -15.01 7.33
C PHE A 9 10.14 -14.48 8.11
N ALA A 10 10.84 -15.34 8.86
CA ALA A 10 12.03 -14.97 9.61
C ALA A 10 13.17 -14.48 8.69
N ALA A 11 13.38 -15.12 7.53
CA ALA A 11 14.37 -14.69 6.55
C ALA A 11 14.03 -13.32 5.95
N THR A 12 12.75 -13.05 5.67
CA THR A 12 12.30 -11.74 5.23
C THR A 12 12.58 -10.67 6.28
N PHE A 13 12.28 -10.93 7.56
CA PHE A 13 12.56 -9.99 8.64
C PHE A 13 14.05 -9.75 8.87
N ALA A 14 14.87 -10.81 8.83
CA ALA A 14 16.31 -10.71 8.95
C ALA A 14 16.93 -9.90 7.80
N TYR A 15 16.45 -10.11 6.57
CA TYR A 15 16.88 -9.33 5.41
C TYR A 15 16.46 -7.85 5.54
N LEU A 16 15.20 -7.60 5.91
CA LEU A 16 14.70 -6.24 6.12
C LEU A 16 15.51 -5.52 7.20
N SER A 17 15.82 -6.15 8.33
CA SER A 17 16.57 -5.50 9.42
C SER A 17 18.02 -5.18 9.04
N GLN A 18 18.66 -5.97 8.18
CA GLN A 18 20.02 -5.72 7.70
C GLN A 18 20.09 -4.64 6.61
N HIS A 19 19.06 -4.57 5.75
CA HIS A 19 19.09 -3.74 4.54
C HIS A 19 18.08 -2.58 4.57
N TRP A 20 17.41 -2.33 5.70
CA TRP A 20 16.38 -1.29 5.81
C TRP A 20 16.83 0.12 5.35
N PRO A 21 18.07 0.60 5.59
CA PRO A 21 18.43 1.96 5.17
C PRO A 21 18.53 2.06 3.65
N THR A 22 19.03 1.01 2.99
CA THR A 22 19.15 0.93 1.53
C THR A 22 17.80 0.78 0.86
N LEU A 23 16.94 -0.07 1.42
CA LEU A 23 15.56 -0.22 0.97
C LEU A 23 14.77 1.07 1.15
N LEU A 24 14.89 1.75 2.30
CA LEU A 24 14.23 3.02 2.54
C LEU A 24 14.69 4.09 1.56
N LYS A 25 16.00 4.22 1.30
CA LYS A 25 16.53 5.16 0.30
C LYS A 25 16.01 4.93 -1.11
N SER A 26 15.71 3.70 -1.49
CA SER A 26 15.18 3.38 -2.82
C SER A 26 13.66 3.46 -2.91
N MET A 27 12.96 3.43 -1.77
CA MET A 27 11.50 3.28 -1.69
C MET A 27 10.80 4.49 -1.05
N TRP A 28 11.52 5.44 -0.45
CA TRP A 28 10.91 6.49 0.39
C TRP A 28 9.88 7.34 -0.34
N LEU A 29 10.13 7.76 -1.59
CA LEU A 29 9.22 8.65 -2.32
C LEU A 29 7.91 7.93 -2.70
N PRO A 30 7.95 6.75 -3.36
CA PRO A 30 6.71 6.01 -3.61
C PRO A 30 6.03 5.59 -2.30
N ALA A 31 6.77 5.27 -1.25
CA ALA A 31 6.19 4.98 0.06
C ALA A 31 5.46 6.21 0.65
N LEU A 32 6.04 7.42 0.53
CA LEU A 32 5.39 8.66 0.94
C LEU A 32 4.14 8.95 0.11
N PHE A 33 4.17 8.73 -1.20
CA PHE A 33 2.97 8.90 -2.04
C PHE A 33 1.86 7.93 -1.66
N VAL A 34 2.20 6.65 -1.42
CA VAL A 34 1.24 5.66 -0.93
C VAL A 34 0.67 6.09 0.42
N ALA A 35 1.53 6.44 1.39
CA ALA A 35 1.09 6.86 2.71
C ALA A 35 0.22 8.13 2.65
N GLY A 36 0.64 9.12 1.87
CA GLY A 36 -0.10 10.38 1.69
C GLY A 36 -1.46 10.16 1.03
N LEU A 37 -1.53 9.35 -0.04
CA LEU A 37 -2.79 9.02 -0.70
C LEU A 37 -3.73 8.22 0.22
N GLN A 38 -3.19 7.28 1.00
CA GLN A 38 -3.99 6.53 1.97
C GLN A 38 -4.52 7.44 3.08
N LEU A 39 -3.69 8.33 3.63
CA LEU A 39 -4.11 9.31 4.64
C LEU A 39 -5.14 10.29 4.10
N TYR A 40 -4.99 10.72 2.84
CA TYR A 40 -5.94 11.60 2.16
C TYR A 40 -7.28 10.90 1.93
N ALA A 41 -7.26 9.63 1.50
CA ALA A 41 -8.46 8.86 1.20
C ALA A 41 -9.15 8.29 2.45
N ALA A 42 -8.42 8.15 3.57
CA ALA A 42 -8.90 7.51 4.79
C ALA A 42 -10.15 8.16 5.39
N PRO A 43 -10.27 9.50 5.53
CA PRO A 43 -11.50 10.11 6.06
C PRO A 43 -12.74 9.72 5.27
N GLY A 44 -12.71 9.84 3.95
CA GLY A 44 -13.86 9.48 3.09
C GLY A 44 -14.21 7.99 3.17
N LEU A 45 -13.19 7.13 3.25
CA LEU A 45 -13.38 5.69 3.41
C LEU A 45 -14.02 5.36 4.77
N LEU A 46 -13.51 5.94 5.86
CA LEU A 46 -14.03 5.74 7.21
C LEU A 46 -15.46 6.28 7.35
N SER A 47 -15.74 7.46 6.79
CA SER A 47 -17.09 8.03 6.78
C SER A 47 -18.07 7.16 6.00
N ALA A 48 -17.67 6.60 4.86
CA ALA A 48 -18.52 5.73 4.08
C ALA A 48 -18.76 4.37 4.76
N PHE A 49 -17.74 3.79 5.40
CA PHE A 49 -17.89 2.58 6.21
C PHE A 49 -18.77 2.81 7.44
N ALA A 50 -18.64 3.96 8.11
CA ALA A 50 -19.54 4.33 9.20
C ALA A 50 -20.99 4.48 8.71
N GLY A 51 -21.20 5.12 7.55
CA GLY A 51 -22.51 5.21 6.91
C GLY A 51 -23.11 3.84 6.60
N LEU A 52 -22.30 2.90 6.07
CA LEU A 52 -22.71 1.52 5.82
C LEU A 52 -23.01 0.74 7.10
N ALA A 53 -22.22 0.92 8.16
CA ALA A 53 -22.43 0.25 9.43
C ALA A 53 -23.74 0.70 10.13
N LEU A 54 -24.12 1.97 9.96
CA LEU A 54 -25.32 2.55 10.55
C LEU A 54 -26.63 2.17 9.81
N LEU A 55 -26.54 1.58 8.62
CA LEU A 55 -27.68 1.24 7.77
C LEU A 55 -28.43 -0.03 8.20
N GLY A 56 -27.84 -0.86 9.07
CA GLY A 56 -28.45 -2.11 9.55
C GLY A 56 -28.52 -3.23 8.50
N PRO A 57 -29.12 -4.39 8.81
CA PRO A 57 -29.07 -5.58 7.96
C PRO A 57 -29.99 -5.55 6.73
N ASN A 58 -30.85 -4.53 6.57
CA ASN A 58 -31.75 -4.41 5.41
C ASN A 58 -32.06 -2.95 5.05
N PRO A 59 -31.07 -2.17 4.60
CA PRO A 59 -31.29 -0.76 4.27
C PRO A 59 -32.10 -0.58 2.99
N GLU A 60 -32.84 0.52 2.94
CA GLU A 60 -33.48 0.97 1.70
C GLU A 60 -32.43 1.14 0.58
N PRO A 61 -32.71 0.68 -0.65
CA PRO A 61 -31.74 0.66 -1.75
C PRO A 61 -31.08 2.03 -2.01
N ASP A 62 -31.86 3.10 -1.90
CA ASP A 62 -31.42 4.47 -2.17
C ASP A 62 -30.39 4.94 -1.14
N LYS A 63 -30.59 4.55 0.13
CA LYS A 63 -29.68 4.86 1.24
C LYS A 63 -28.40 4.03 1.17
N ALA A 64 -28.50 2.77 0.75
CA ALA A 64 -27.34 1.92 0.48
C ALA A 64 -26.50 2.46 -0.68
N ALA A 65 -27.14 2.88 -1.78
CA ALA A 65 -26.46 3.47 -2.93
C ALA A 65 -25.74 4.79 -2.57
N ALA A 66 -26.36 5.64 -1.75
CA ALA A 66 -25.74 6.87 -1.26
C ALA A 66 -24.53 6.62 -0.34
N ALA A 67 -24.57 5.57 0.49
CA ALA A 67 -23.41 5.21 1.32
C ALA A 67 -22.26 4.62 0.49
N ILE A 68 -22.57 3.83 -0.56
CA ILE A 68 -21.56 3.24 -1.46
C ILE A 68 -20.96 4.30 -2.41
N SER A 69 -21.73 5.29 -2.86
CA SER A 69 -21.19 6.34 -3.72
C SER A 69 -20.09 7.16 -3.02
N GLY A 70 -20.18 7.30 -1.70
CA GLY A 70 -19.13 7.87 -0.85
C GLY A 70 -17.81 7.08 -0.85
N LEU A 71 -17.86 5.76 -1.07
CA LEU A 71 -16.65 4.92 -1.21
C LEU A 71 -15.91 5.20 -2.52
N GLY A 72 -16.64 5.49 -3.61
CA GLY A 72 -16.07 5.60 -4.96
C GLY A 72 -14.91 6.59 -5.04
N GLY A 73 -15.06 7.77 -4.42
CA GLY A 73 -14.02 8.80 -4.41
C GLY A 73 -12.74 8.37 -3.68
N SER A 74 -12.88 7.72 -2.53
CA SER A 74 -11.73 7.25 -1.73
C SER A 74 -11.05 6.02 -2.33
N VAL A 75 -11.82 5.06 -2.84
CA VAL A 75 -11.28 3.81 -3.42
C VAL A 75 -10.40 4.09 -4.64
N ILE A 76 -10.73 5.09 -5.47
CA ILE A 76 -9.90 5.49 -6.61
C ILE A 76 -8.47 5.81 -6.17
N TRP A 77 -8.29 6.53 -5.05
CA TRP A 77 -6.95 6.86 -4.56
C TRP A 77 -6.17 5.64 -4.06
N PHE A 78 -6.84 4.65 -3.47
CA PHE A 78 -6.23 3.35 -3.14
C PHE A 78 -5.84 2.59 -4.41
N VAL A 79 -6.65 2.62 -5.46
CA VAL A 79 -6.34 2.01 -6.75
C VAL A 79 -5.14 2.69 -7.40
N VAL A 80 -5.09 4.04 -7.41
CA VAL A 80 -3.94 4.80 -7.92
C VAL A 80 -2.67 4.47 -7.12
N ALA A 81 -2.78 4.42 -5.79
CA ALA A 81 -1.67 4.01 -4.92
C ALA A 81 -1.17 2.59 -5.26
N GLY A 82 -2.10 1.66 -5.44
CA GLY A 82 -1.82 0.25 -5.77
C GLY A 82 -1.26 0.03 -7.17
N PHE A 83 -1.74 0.76 -8.19
CA PHE A 83 -1.31 0.55 -9.58
C PHE A 83 -0.04 1.30 -9.95
N LEU A 84 0.18 2.50 -9.40
CA LEU A 84 1.33 3.31 -9.79
C LEU A 84 2.52 3.10 -8.86
N PHE A 85 2.29 3.20 -7.55
CA PHE A 85 3.39 3.25 -6.59
C PHE A 85 3.76 1.88 -6.04
N PHE A 86 2.83 0.92 -5.98
CA PHE A 86 3.14 -0.44 -5.52
C PHE A 86 4.10 -1.21 -6.45
N PRO A 87 3.98 -1.13 -7.80
CA PRO A 87 4.99 -1.72 -8.68
C PRO A 87 6.35 -1.04 -8.53
N MET A 88 6.38 0.28 -8.30
CA MET A 88 7.62 1.02 -8.02
C MET A 88 8.32 0.50 -6.74
N LEU A 89 7.56 0.28 -5.67
CA LEU A 89 8.06 -0.34 -4.43
C LEU A 89 8.58 -1.76 -4.67
N THR A 90 7.86 -2.54 -5.46
CA THR A 90 8.23 -3.92 -5.80
C THR A 90 9.52 -3.96 -6.60
N VAL A 91 9.67 -3.10 -7.61
CA VAL A 91 10.89 -3.04 -8.45
C VAL A 91 12.10 -2.57 -7.64
N ALA A 92 11.96 -1.58 -6.77
CA ALA A 92 13.05 -1.16 -5.87
C ALA A 92 13.53 -2.32 -4.98
N SER A 93 12.57 -3.06 -4.41
CA SER A 93 12.88 -4.22 -3.56
C SER A 93 13.57 -5.33 -4.35
N LEU A 94 13.05 -5.67 -5.54
CA LEU A 94 13.58 -6.74 -6.36
C LEU A 94 14.97 -6.45 -6.93
N ARG A 95 15.28 -5.20 -7.27
CA ARG A 95 16.64 -4.84 -7.73
C ARG A 95 17.67 -5.07 -6.63
N HIS A 96 17.35 -4.72 -5.39
CA HIS A 96 18.25 -4.97 -4.27
C HIS A 96 18.34 -6.47 -3.93
N ILE A 97 17.20 -7.17 -3.85
CA ILE A 97 17.13 -8.58 -3.45
C ILE A 97 17.72 -9.52 -4.50
N VAL A 98 17.40 -9.31 -5.78
CA VAL A 98 17.73 -10.27 -6.86
C VAL A 98 19.04 -9.92 -7.55
N ARG A 99 19.32 -8.63 -7.76
CA ARG A 99 20.50 -8.18 -8.51
C ARG A 99 21.67 -7.76 -7.63
N GLY A 100 21.46 -7.62 -6.32
CA GLY A 100 22.49 -7.13 -5.40
C GLY A 100 22.91 -5.68 -5.69
N GLU A 101 22.12 -4.94 -6.46
CA GLU A 101 22.38 -3.52 -6.72
C GLU A 101 22.24 -2.76 -5.39
N GLU A 102 23.24 -1.93 -5.04
CA GLU A 102 23.10 -0.94 -3.97
C GLU A 102 22.62 0.37 -4.59
N PRO A 103 21.30 0.65 -4.58
CA PRO A 103 20.78 1.89 -5.14
C PRO A 103 21.33 3.09 -4.36
N ARG A 104 22.30 3.80 -4.97
CA ARG A 104 22.84 5.06 -4.45
C ARG A 104 21.84 6.22 -4.58
N LEU A 105 20.97 6.14 -5.58
CA LEU A 105 19.87 7.05 -5.82
C LEU A 105 18.59 6.23 -6.05
N PRO A 106 17.41 6.79 -5.74
CA PRO A 106 16.17 6.13 -6.10
C PRO A 106 16.06 5.96 -7.61
N PHE A 107 15.62 4.79 -8.08
CA PHE A 107 15.64 4.43 -9.50
C PHE A 107 14.77 5.35 -10.37
N TYR A 108 13.77 6.01 -9.79
CA TYR A 108 12.92 7.01 -10.45
C TYR A 108 13.60 8.37 -10.64
N PHE A 109 14.85 8.54 -10.20
CA PHE A 109 15.72 9.67 -10.55
C PHE A 109 16.88 9.27 -11.46
N ALA A 110 17.01 7.98 -11.81
CA ALA A 110 18.00 7.49 -12.75
C ALA A 110 17.44 7.61 -14.18
N PHE A 111 17.46 8.85 -14.70
CA PHE A 111 17.28 9.16 -16.12
C PHE A 111 18.63 9.48 -16.75
#